data_AF-A0A9W9MYR0-F1
#
_entry.id   AF-A0A9W9MYR0-F1
#
_cell.length_a   1.000
_cell.length_b   1.000
_cell.length_c   1.000
_cell.angle_alpha   90.00
_cell.angle_beta   90.00
_cell.angle_gamma   90.00
#
_symmetry.space_group_name_H-M   'P 1'
#
loop_
_entity.id
_entity.type
_entity.pdbx_description
1 polymer ?
#
loop_
_entity_poly.entity_id
_entity_poly.type
_entity_poly.pdbx_seq_one_letter_code
_entity_poly.pdbx_strand_id
1 'polypeptide(L)'
;MAIQGDEQTILRDPALFYWILFPISIVMILTGILRHYATVLMNSTPKSPSTLAESRERLALLRGVNLRNNACSVLDRDSFEIRKNYMVTGFRSGAFLKDPNNRGQPPANPMTDPAGMEAMMGMLKGNMMMMIPQTLIMSWINAFFSGFVILKLPFPLTIRFKSMLQSGVMTRDLDVQWVSSLSWYFLNLMGLQSVFGFILGSDNSANQMAQQMGMANPAAMVNPLQPGQDPDKLYLNEAENLEVMEHFCILDGVEERILQNFAPAGI
;
A
#
# COMPACT_ATOMS: atom_id res chain seq x y z
N MET A 1 -25.80 -19.80 -28.94
CA MET A 1 -24.56 -20.32 -29.56
C MET A 1 -24.01 -19.16 -30.37
N ALA A 2 -23.01 -18.45 -29.84
CA ALA A 2 -22.44 -17.29 -30.54
C ALA A 2 -21.65 -17.80 -31.74
N ILE A 3 -22.01 -17.32 -32.93
CA ILE A 3 -21.33 -17.63 -34.18
C ILE A 3 -19.92 -17.03 -34.07
N GLN A 4 -18.91 -17.89 -33.91
CA GLN A 4 -17.51 -17.51 -34.05
C GLN A 4 -17.27 -17.16 -35.52
N GLY A 5 -17.32 -15.87 -35.88
CA GLY A 5 -16.95 -15.44 -37.22
C GLY A 5 -17.49 -14.09 -37.67
N ASP A 6 -18.65 -13.66 -37.17
CA ASP A 6 -19.17 -12.32 -37.52
C ASP A 6 -18.65 -11.28 -36.53
N GLU A 7 -17.83 -10.36 -37.04
CA GLU A 7 -17.52 -9.15 -36.29
C GLU A 7 -18.84 -8.40 -36.04
N GLN A 8 -19.31 -8.41 -34.79
CA GLN A 8 -20.45 -7.59 -34.41
C GLN A 8 -20.06 -6.12 -34.64
N THR A 9 -20.62 -5.50 -35.67
CA THR A 9 -20.44 -4.08 -35.99
C THR A 9 -21.71 -3.33 -35.60
N ILE A 10 -21.66 -2.59 -34.49
CA ILE A 10 -22.76 -1.71 -34.08
C ILE A 10 -22.50 -0.33 -34.69
N LEU A 11 -23.48 0.18 -35.45
CA LEU A 11 -23.46 1.57 -35.92
C LEU A 11 -23.60 2.48 -34.69
N ARG A 12 -22.55 3.28 -34.42
CA ARG A 12 -22.49 4.18 -33.27
C ARG A 12 -22.63 5.62 -33.72
N ASP A 13 -23.32 6.42 -32.91
CA ASP A 13 -23.29 7.87 -33.06
C ASP A 13 -21.89 8.40 -32.69
N PRO A 14 -21.16 9.01 -33.65
CA PRO A 14 -19.85 9.62 -33.37
C PRO A 14 -19.91 10.70 -32.29
N ALA A 15 -21.05 11.35 -32.08
CA ALA A 15 -21.19 12.39 -31.05
C ALA A 15 -21.00 11.80 -29.64
N LEU A 16 -21.48 10.58 -29.37
CA LEU A 16 -21.32 9.92 -28.07
C LEU A 16 -19.85 9.71 -27.70
N PHE A 17 -18.98 9.51 -28.69
CA PHE A 17 -17.55 9.39 -28.45
C PHE A 17 -16.98 10.69 -27.87
N TYR A 18 -17.24 11.83 -28.51
CA TYR A 18 -16.70 13.11 -28.06
C TYR A 18 -17.36 13.62 -26.78
N TRP A 19 -18.67 13.41 -26.62
CA TRP A 19 -19.43 13.93 -25.48
C TRP A 19 -19.34 13.08 -24.21
N ILE A 20 -18.86 11.83 -24.30
CA ILE A 20 -18.74 10.95 -23.13
C ILE A 20 -17.28 10.64 -22.84
N LEU A 21 -16.49 10.24 -23.84
CA LEU A 21 -15.13 9.76 -23.62
C LEU A 21 -14.20 10.88 -23.16
N PHE A 22 -14.26 12.03 -23.84
CA PHE A 22 -13.40 13.16 -23.55
C PHE A 22 -13.73 13.82 -22.19
N PRO A 23 -14.99 14.10 -21.83
CA PRO A 23 -15.33 14.63 -20.51
C PRO A 23 -14.97 13.69 -19.36
N ILE A 24 -15.25 12.39 -19.48
CA ILE A 24 -14.87 11.41 -18.44
C ILE A 24 -13.35 11.42 -18.24
N SER A 25 -12.57 11.41 -19.33
CA SER A 25 -11.11 11.39 -19.24
C SER A 25 -10.55 12.67 -18.60
N ILE A 26 -11.08 13.84 -18.96
CA ILE A 26 -10.68 15.12 -18.34
C ILE A 26 -11.04 15.16 -16.86
N VAL A 27 -12.28 14.82 -16.51
CA VAL A 27 -12.73 14.82 -15.11
C VAL A 27 -11.87 13.86 -14.29
N MET A 28 -11.49 12.71 -14.85
CA MET A 28 -10.59 11.75 -14.17
C MET A 28 -9.21 12.33 -13.91
N ILE A 29 -8.61 13.03 -14.88
CA ILE A 29 -7.31 13.68 -14.70
C ILE A 29 -7.41 14.79 -13.65
N LEU A 30 -8.40 15.68 -13.78
CA LEU A 30 -8.58 16.81 -12.86
C LEU A 30 -8.87 16.35 -11.43
N THR A 31 -9.73 15.35 -11.26
CA THR A 31 -10.05 14.79 -9.93
C THR A 31 -8.85 14.06 -9.33
N GLY A 32 -8.03 13.38 -10.14
CA GLY A 32 -6.77 12.78 -9.71
C GLY A 32 -5.75 13.81 -9.21
N ILE A 33 -5.58 14.92 -9.94
CA ILE A 33 -4.72 16.05 -9.54
C ILE A 33 -5.25 16.72 -8.27
N LEU A 34 -6.56 17.01 -8.22
CA LEU A 34 -7.19 17.60 -7.05
C LEU A 34 -7.02 16.72 -5.81
N ARG A 35 -7.27 15.41 -5.95
CA ARG A 35 -7.04 14.43 -4.88
C ARG A 35 -5.60 14.44 -4.41
N HIS A 36 -4.64 14.50 -5.34
CA HIS A 36 -3.23 14.54 -4.98
C HIS A 36 -2.92 15.73 -4.09
N TYR A 37 -3.28 16.94 -4.52
CA TYR A 37 -3.05 18.14 -3.72
C TYR A 37 -3.85 18.16 -2.41
N ALA A 38 -5.10 17.70 -2.43
CA ALA A 38 -5.91 17.56 -1.22
C ALA A 38 -5.26 16.60 -0.21
N THR A 39 -4.67 15.50 -0.69
CA THR A 39 -3.91 14.56 0.14
C THR A 39 -2.66 15.21 0.71
N VAL A 40 -1.88 15.92 -0.10
CA VAL A 40 -0.67 16.62 0.34
C VAL A 40 -1.00 17.68 1.41
N LEU A 41 -2.09 18.43 1.21
CA LEU A 41 -2.57 19.45 2.16
C LEU A 41 -3.11 18.85 3.47
N MET A 42 -3.71 17.67 3.40
CA MET A 42 -4.33 17.02 4.56
C MET A 42 -3.41 16.07 5.33
N ASN A 43 -2.29 15.66 4.72
CA ASN A 43 -1.24 14.92 5.38
C ASN A 43 -0.57 15.84 6.40
N SER A 44 -0.87 15.62 7.68
CA SER A 44 -0.08 16.21 8.75
C SER A 44 1.34 15.64 8.71
N THR A 45 2.34 16.48 8.94
CA THR A 45 3.69 16.00 9.25
C THR A 45 3.58 15.02 10.42
N PRO A 46 4.23 13.84 10.36
CA PRO A 46 4.23 12.90 11.49
C PRO A 46 4.62 13.67 12.74
N LYS A 47 3.74 13.69 13.75
CA LYS A 47 4.05 14.39 15.00
C LYS A 47 5.35 13.81 15.55
N SER A 48 6.34 14.67 15.75
CA SER A 48 7.53 14.30 16.51
C SER A 48 7.08 13.77 17.88
N PRO A 49 7.67 12.68 18.38
CA PRO A 49 7.27 12.08 19.65
C PRO A 49 7.22 13.15 20.73
N SER A 50 6.08 13.25 21.41
CA SER A 50 5.78 14.34 22.35
C SER A 50 6.71 14.34 23.57
N THR A 51 7.35 13.21 23.85
CA THR A 51 8.25 13.01 24.99
C THR A 51 9.48 12.17 24.61
N LEU A 52 10.60 12.39 25.31
CA LEU A 52 11.83 11.63 25.11
C LEU A 52 11.65 10.13 25.39
N ALA A 53 10.79 9.78 26.36
CA ALA A 53 10.45 8.39 26.69
C ALA A 53 9.70 7.68 25.55
N GLU A 54 8.75 8.34 24.89
CA GLU A 54 8.04 7.82 23.72
C GLU A 54 8.97 7.67 22.50
N SER A 55 9.89 8.62 22.32
CA SER A 55 10.91 8.52 21.26
C SER A 55 11.84 7.32 21.49
N ARG A 56 12.25 7.10 22.75
CA ARG A 56 13.08 5.97 23.16
C ARG A 56 12.36 4.65 22.93
N GLU A 57 11.07 4.59 23.27
CA GLU A 57 10.25 3.40 23.06
C GLU A 57 10.18 3.03 21.56
N ARG A 58 9.84 4.00 20.71
CA ARG A 58 9.78 3.79 19.27
C ARG A 58 11.12 3.41 18.65
N LEU A 59 12.19 4.11 19.02
CA LEU A 59 13.53 3.89 18.45
C LEU A 59 14.16 2.59 18.97
N ALA A 60 13.85 2.16 20.19
CA ALA A 60 14.34 0.90 20.74
C ALA A 60 13.80 -0.30 19.96
N LEU A 61 12.50 -0.31 19.62
CA LEU A 61 11.91 -1.33 18.75
C LEU A 61 12.56 -1.33 17.35
N LEU A 62 12.67 -0.16 16.72
CA LEU A 62 13.32 -0.03 15.41
C LEU A 62 14.77 -0.51 15.42
N ARG A 63 15.49 -0.22 16.51
CA ARG A 63 16.86 -0.72 16.71
C ARG A 63 16.89 -2.25 16.80
N GLY A 64 15.88 -2.88 17.40
CA GLY A 64 15.77 -4.33 17.50
C GLY A 64 15.59 -4.98 16.14
N VAL A 65 14.61 -4.46 15.38
CA VAL A 65 14.35 -4.90 14.01
C VAL A 65 15.58 -4.69 13.11
N ASN A 66 16.27 -3.55 13.25
CA ASN A 66 17.50 -3.29 12.49
C ASN A 66 18.64 -4.23 12.88
N LEU A 67 18.78 -4.55 14.17
CA LEU A 67 19.76 -5.54 14.63
C LEU A 67 19.42 -6.91 14.04
N ARG A 68 18.15 -7.32 14.09
CA ARG A 68 17.70 -8.59 13.52
C ARG A 68 17.97 -8.69 12.02
N ASN A 69 17.65 -7.64 11.26
CA ASN A 69 17.72 -7.71 9.80
C ASN A 69 19.13 -7.52 9.25
N ASN A 70 19.99 -6.74 9.93
CA ASN A 70 21.26 -6.28 9.35
C ASN A 70 22.50 -6.58 10.20
N ALA A 71 22.37 -7.02 11.45
CA ALA A 71 23.55 -7.12 12.32
C ALA A 71 24.43 -8.33 12.02
N CYS A 72 23.83 -9.45 11.60
CA CYS A 72 24.58 -10.62 11.19
C CYS A 72 25.63 -10.27 10.14
N SER A 73 25.22 -9.58 9.09
CA SER A 73 26.06 -9.38 7.91
C SER A 73 27.34 -8.59 8.18
N VAL A 74 27.39 -7.76 9.22
CA VAL A 74 28.47 -6.78 9.42
C VAL A 74 29.18 -6.92 10.77
N LEU A 75 28.50 -7.39 11.81
CA LEU A 75 29.10 -7.43 13.15
C LEU A 75 29.88 -8.70 13.38
N ASP A 76 31.00 -8.55 14.09
CA ASP A 76 31.70 -9.67 14.70
C ASP A 76 30.83 -10.35 15.77
N ARG A 77 31.09 -11.64 16.02
CA ARG A 77 30.27 -12.49 16.89
C ARG A 77 30.15 -11.92 18.30
N ASP A 78 31.26 -11.51 18.90
CA ASP A 78 31.29 -10.95 20.25
C ASP A 78 30.46 -9.66 20.34
N SER A 79 30.60 -8.80 19.34
CA SER A 79 29.85 -7.54 19.24
C SER A 79 28.36 -7.76 19.04
N PHE A 80 27.98 -8.80 18.28
CA PHE A 80 26.59 -9.19 18.09
C PHE A 80 25.97 -9.73 19.38
N GLU A 81 26.64 -10.66 20.06
CA GLU A 81 26.16 -11.28 21.29
C GLU A 81 25.97 -10.25 22.42
N ILE A 82 26.90 -9.30 22.59
CA ILE A 82 26.75 -8.21 23.58
C ILE A 82 25.50 -7.36 23.29
N ARG A 83 25.28 -6.98 22.03
CA ARG A 83 24.14 -6.15 21.64
C ARG A 83 22.82 -6.91 21.75
N LYS A 84 22.80 -8.18 21.32
CA LYS A 84 21.65 -9.09 21.48
C LYS A 84 21.27 -9.19 22.95
N ASN A 85 22.23 -9.50 23.82
CA ASN A 85 22.00 -9.63 25.26
C ASN A 85 21.51 -8.34 25.92
N TYR A 86 22.09 -7.19 25.55
CA TYR A 86 21.64 -5.87 26.03
C TYR A 86 20.18 -5.59 25.62
N MET A 87 19.81 -5.88 24.37
CA MET A 87 18.47 -5.63 23.86
C MET A 87 17.44 -6.58 24.43
N VAL A 88 17.73 -7.88 24.46
CA VAL A 88 16.87 -8.92 25.07
C VAL A 88 16.63 -8.61 26.55
N THR A 89 17.68 -8.29 27.30
CA THR A 89 17.55 -7.94 28.73
C THR A 89 16.76 -6.64 28.90
N GLY A 90 16.99 -5.63 28.06
CA GLY A 90 16.27 -4.37 28.12
C GLY A 90 14.78 -4.48 27.74
N PHE A 91 14.44 -5.36 26.80
CA PHE A 91 13.07 -5.68 26.43
C PHE A 91 12.36 -6.50 27.51
N ARG A 92 13.00 -7.56 28.04
CA ARG A 92 12.47 -8.35 29.16
C ARG A 92 12.40 -7.60 30.48
N SER A 93 13.24 -6.58 30.69
CA SER A 93 13.21 -5.70 31.88
C SER A 93 12.33 -4.47 31.71
N GLY A 94 11.82 -4.21 30.50
CA GLY A 94 10.92 -3.08 30.24
C GLY A 94 11.61 -1.73 30.38
N ALA A 95 12.96 -1.70 30.35
CA ALA A 95 13.76 -0.50 30.52
C ALA A 95 13.54 0.52 29.38
N PHE A 96 12.97 0.10 28.26
CA PHE A 96 12.66 0.95 27.11
C PHE A 96 11.19 1.38 27.01
N LEU A 97 10.33 0.94 27.95
CA LEU A 97 8.94 1.36 28.01
C LEU A 97 8.82 2.81 28.52
N LYS A 98 7.83 3.53 27.99
CA LYS A 98 7.47 4.88 28.44
C LYS A 98 7.04 4.89 29.91
N ASP A 99 6.34 3.84 30.35
CA ASP A 99 5.90 3.64 31.73
C ASP A 99 6.31 2.24 32.25
N PRO A 100 7.47 2.12 32.91
CA PRO A 100 7.95 0.86 33.48
C PRO A 100 7.04 0.25 34.56
N ASN A 101 6.08 1.03 35.09
CA ASN A 101 5.15 0.61 36.12
C ASN A 101 3.81 0.07 35.57
N ASN A 102 3.53 0.23 34.27
CA ASN A 102 2.29 -0.25 33.62
C ASN A 102 2.50 -1.55 32.81
N ARG A 103 3.51 -2.35 33.19
CA ARG A 103 3.83 -3.62 32.50
C ARG A 103 2.66 -4.59 32.59
N GLY A 104 2.31 -5.19 31.45
CA GLY A 104 1.19 -6.13 31.35
C GLY A 104 -0.22 -5.52 31.48
N GLN A 105 -0.39 -4.20 31.55
CA GLN A 105 -1.73 -3.62 31.41
C GLN A 105 -2.19 -3.70 29.96
N PRO A 106 -3.43 -4.14 29.68
CA PRO A 106 -3.99 -4.09 28.34
C PRO A 106 -3.97 -2.64 27.84
N PRO A 107 -3.90 -2.43 26.52
CA PRO A 107 -3.79 -1.09 25.99
C PRO A 107 -4.99 -0.30 26.48
N ALA A 108 -4.78 0.88 27.06
CA ALA A 108 -5.87 1.83 27.20
C ALA A 108 -6.54 1.91 25.82
N ASN A 109 -7.85 1.64 25.76
CA ASN A 109 -8.58 1.54 24.51
C ASN A 109 -8.15 2.71 23.60
N PRO A 110 -7.81 2.48 22.32
CA PRO A 110 -7.46 3.56 21.40
C PRO A 110 -8.54 4.64 21.29
N MET A 111 -9.77 4.34 21.73
CA MET A 111 -10.92 5.24 21.83
C MET A 111 -10.92 6.13 23.09
N THR A 112 -10.14 5.77 24.12
CA THR A 112 -10.05 6.48 25.40
C THR A 112 -8.78 7.33 25.53
N ASP A 113 -7.77 7.07 24.70
CA ASP A 113 -6.55 7.88 24.64
C ASP A 113 -6.65 8.90 23.48
N PRO A 114 -6.60 10.22 23.73
CA PRO A 114 -6.62 11.25 22.69
C PRO A 114 -5.56 11.04 21.59
N ALA A 115 -4.39 10.49 21.93
CA ALA A 115 -3.33 10.18 20.96
C ALA A 115 -3.65 8.94 20.11
N GLY A 116 -4.25 7.91 20.71
CA GLY A 116 -4.72 6.71 20.01
C GLY A 116 -5.89 7.02 19.06
N MET A 117 -6.82 7.87 19.51
CA MET A 117 -7.96 8.31 18.70
C MET A 117 -7.52 9.19 17.54
N GLU A 118 -6.54 10.07 17.74
CA GLU A 118 -5.99 10.92 16.68
C GLU A 118 -5.20 10.11 15.64
N ALA A 119 -4.43 9.09 16.08
CA ALA A 119 -3.73 8.18 15.16
C ALA A 119 -4.71 7.30 14.38
N MET A 120 -5.73 6.77 15.04
CA MET A 120 -6.82 6.02 14.41
C MET A 120 -7.61 6.90 13.44
N MET A 121 -7.92 8.14 13.82
CA MET A 121 -8.58 9.11 12.96
C MET A 121 -7.69 9.52 11.79
N GLY A 122 -6.37 9.62 11.96
CA GLY A 122 -5.41 9.84 10.87
C GLY A 122 -5.43 8.71 9.84
N MET A 123 -5.46 7.46 10.29
CA MET A 123 -5.58 6.28 9.42
C MET A 123 -6.96 6.19 8.75
N LEU A 124 -8.04 6.45 9.51
CA LEU A 124 -9.41 6.48 9.00
C LEU A 124 -9.58 7.60 7.97
N LYS A 125 -9.04 8.79 8.23
CA LYS A 125 -9.03 9.93 7.31
C LYS A 125 -8.27 9.57 6.04
N GLY A 126 -7.13 8.90 6.15
CA GLY A 126 -6.39 8.36 5.01
C GLY A 126 -7.25 7.41 4.15
N ASN A 127 -7.87 6.40 4.77
CA ASN A 127 -8.70 5.43 4.07
C ASN A 127 -10.01 6.05 3.49
N MET A 128 -10.67 6.94 4.23
CA MET A 128 -11.87 7.64 3.77
C MET A 128 -11.58 8.58 2.60
N MET A 129 -10.43 9.26 2.62
CA MET A 129 -9.99 10.13 1.53
C MET A 129 -9.74 9.35 0.23
N MET A 130 -9.45 8.04 0.31
CA MET A 130 -9.36 7.17 -0.86
C MET A 130 -10.73 6.69 -1.35
N MET A 131 -11.64 6.35 -0.44
CA MET A 131 -12.95 5.75 -0.78
C MET A 131 -13.97 6.78 -1.30
N ILE A 132 -14.01 7.97 -0.72
CA ILE A 132 -15.02 8.99 -1.03
C ILE A 132 -14.94 9.42 -2.51
N PRO A 133 -13.77 9.82 -3.05
CA PRO A 133 -13.69 10.25 -4.45
C PRO A 133 -14.08 9.13 -5.43
N GLN A 134 -13.67 7.89 -5.16
CA GLN A 134 -13.99 6.74 -6.02
C GLN A 134 -15.50 6.48 -6.07
N THR A 135 -16.15 6.46 -4.92
CA THR A 135 -17.60 6.21 -4.82
C THR A 135 -18.40 7.33 -5.47
N LEU A 136 -17.99 8.58 -5.26
CA LEU A 136 -18.66 9.74 -5.87
C LEU A 136 -18.55 9.74 -7.39
N ILE A 137 -17.36 9.49 -7.94
CA ILE A 137 -17.17 9.45 -9.40
C ILE A 137 -17.94 8.27 -10.00
N MET A 138 -17.92 7.11 -9.36
CA MET A 138 -18.67 5.92 -9.78
C MET A 138 -20.18 6.19 -9.82
N SER A 139 -20.73 6.85 -8.79
CA SER A 139 -22.13 7.26 -8.72
C SER A 139 -22.47 8.30 -9.80
N TRP A 140 -21.61 9.29 -9.99
CA TRP A 140 -21.77 10.33 -11.02
C TRP A 140 -21.81 9.74 -12.44
N ILE A 141 -20.88 8.84 -12.77
CA ILE A 141 -20.87 8.18 -14.09
C ILE A 141 -22.12 7.34 -14.30
N ASN A 142 -22.54 6.61 -13.27
CA ASN A 142 -23.75 5.80 -13.35
C ASN A 142 -25.02 6.65 -13.53
N ALA A 143 -25.10 7.82 -12.91
CA ALA A 143 -26.25 8.72 -13.04
C ALA A 143 -26.32 9.43 -14.41
N PHE A 144 -25.20 9.89 -14.96
CA PHE A 144 -25.18 10.72 -16.17
C PHE A 144 -24.86 9.97 -17.47
N PHE A 145 -24.15 8.84 -17.39
CA PHE A 145 -23.62 8.15 -18.56
C PHE A 145 -23.99 6.67 -18.65
N SER A 146 -24.96 6.18 -17.86
CA SER A 146 -25.44 4.79 -17.95
C SER A 146 -26.31 4.53 -19.19
N GLY A 147 -26.38 3.28 -19.64
CA GLY A 147 -27.22 2.88 -20.77
C GLY A 147 -26.55 2.87 -22.15
N PHE A 148 -25.32 3.37 -22.26
CA PHE A 148 -24.62 3.52 -23.55
C PHE A 148 -23.46 2.54 -23.74
N VAL A 149 -23.30 2.07 -24.98
CA VAL A 149 -22.12 1.36 -25.45
C VAL A 149 -21.25 2.37 -26.20
N ILE A 150 -20.01 2.56 -25.76
CA ILE A 150 -19.17 3.67 -26.23
C ILE A 150 -18.03 3.21 -27.16
N LEU A 151 -17.37 2.10 -26.84
CA LEU A 151 -16.22 1.62 -27.60
C LEU A 151 -16.15 0.09 -27.69
N LYS A 152 -15.49 -0.39 -28.75
CA LYS A 152 -15.08 -1.77 -28.92
C LYS A 152 -13.58 -1.84 -28.67
N LEU A 153 -13.14 -2.71 -27.77
CA LEU A 153 -11.72 -2.93 -27.51
C LEU A 153 -11.09 -3.81 -28.61
N PRO A 154 -9.84 -3.55 -29.01
CA PRO A 154 -9.18 -4.28 -30.10
C PRO A 154 -8.61 -5.64 -29.68
N PHE A 155 -8.86 -6.08 -28.44
CA PHE A 155 -8.37 -7.34 -27.89
C PHE A 155 -9.51 -8.19 -27.34
N PRO A 156 -9.42 -9.53 -27.43
CA PRO A 156 -10.44 -10.42 -26.89
C PRO A 156 -10.41 -10.40 -25.35
N LEU A 157 -11.60 -10.38 -24.74
CA LEU A 157 -11.77 -10.34 -23.29
C LEU A 157 -12.51 -11.58 -22.81
N THR A 158 -12.20 -12.03 -21.58
CA THR A 158 -12.87 -13.18 -20.99
C THR A 158 -14.26 -12.82 -20.48
N ILE A 159 -15.20 -13.77 -20.56
CA ILE A 159 -16.61 -13.59 -20.15
C ILE A 159 -16.79 -13.13 -18.70
N ARG A 160 -15.81 -13.38 -17.83
CA ARG A 160 -15.84 -12.95 -16.41
C ARG A 160 -15.82 -11.43 -16.27
N PHE A 161 -15.24 -10.72 -17.23
CA PHE A 161 -15.26 -9.26 -17.25
C PHE A 161 -16.61 -8.69 -17.71
N LYS A 162 -17.52 -9.49 -18.27
CA LYS A 162 -18.79 -9.01 -18.84
C LYS A 162 -19.67 -8.29 -17.82
N SER A 163 -19.83 -8.84 -16.61
CA SER A 163 -20.64 -8.21 -15.56
C SER A 163 -20.07 -6.88 -15.08
N MET A 164 -18.76 -6.69 -15.18
CA MET A 164 -18.07 -5.45 -14.84
C MET A 164 -18.12 -4.46 -16.00
N LEU A 165 -17.86 -4.94 -17.22
CA LEU A 165 -17.67 -4.11 -18.41
C LEU A 165 -18.98 -3.65 -19.07
N GLN A 166 -20.08 -4.36 -18.80
CA GLN A 166 -21.41 -4.06 -19.35
C GLN A 166 -22.42 -3.69 -18.26
N SER A 167 -21.95 -3.39 -17.04
CA SER A 167 -22.80 -2.82 -16.02
C SER A 167 -23.40 -1.51 -16.54
N GLY A 168 -24.74 -1.44 -16.57
CA GLY A 168 -25.50 -0.34 -17.17
C GLY A 168 -26.06 -0.59 -18.58
N VAL A 169 -25.70 -1.70 -19.24
CA VAL A 169 -26.27 -2.07 -20.56
C VAL A 169 -27.03 -3.38 -20.42
N MET A 170 -28.36 -3.35 -20.53
CA MET A 170 -29.23 -4.51 -20.31
C MET A 170 -29.31 -5.46 -21.53
N THR A 171 -28.18 -5.88 -22.11
CA THR A 171 -28.16 -6.84 -23.23
C THR A 171 -27.30 -8.06 -22.92
N ARG A 172 -27.94 -9.25 -22.90
CA ARG A 172 -27.26 -10.52 -22.58
C ARG A 172 -26.39 -11.05 -23.71
N ASP A 173 -26.67 -10.70 -24.96
CA ASP A 173 -26.01 -11.27 -26.13
C ASP A 173 -24.92 -10.39 -26.73
N LEU A 174 -24.61 -9.26 -26.08
CA LEU A 174 -23.55 -8.34 -26.50
C LEU A 174 -22.16 -8.94 -26.24
N ASP A 175 -21.27 -8.85 -27.23
CA ASP A 175 -19.88 -9.29 -27.08
C ASP A 175 -19.12 -8.49 -26.01
N VAL A 176 -18.20 -9.15 -25.30
CA VAL A 176 -17.46 -8.63 -24.14
C VAL A 176 -16.48 -7.53 -24.53
N GLN A 177 -16.13 -7.44 -25.82
CA GLN A 177 -15.31 -6.35 -26.37
C GLN A 177 -16.03 -5.00 -26.35
N TRP A 178 -17.36 -4.99 -26.24
CA TRP A 178 -18.15 -3.77 -26.14
C TRP A 178 -18.20 -3.29 -24.70
N VAL A 179 -17.77 -2.05 -24.52
CA VAL A 179 -17.49 -1.43 -23.22
C VAL A 179 -18.48 -0.29 -22.97
N SER A 180 -19.05 -0.27 -21.77
CA SER A 180 -19.88 0.84 -21.29
C SER A 180 -19.04 2.01 -20.75
N SER A 181 -19.67 3.15 -20.52
CA SER A 181 -19.06 4.34 -19.89
C SER A 181 -18.39 4.04 -18.54
N LEU A 182 -19.01 3.19 -17.71
CA LEU A 182 -18.49 2.77 -16.40
C LEU A 182 -17.15 2.05 -16.50
N SER A 183 -17.01 1.31 -17.58
CA SER A 183 -15.90 0.42 -17.85
C SER A 183 -14.73 1.20 -18.44
N TRP A 184 -15.03 2.24 -19.23
CA TRP A 184 -14.05 3.25 -19.60
C TRP A 184 -13.48 3.97 -18.37
N TYR A 185 -14.30 4.26 -17.35
CA TYR A 185 -13.78 4.80 -16.10
C TYR A 185 -12.81 3.85 -15.38
N PHE A 186 -13.13 2.57 -15.27
CA PHE A 186 -12.19 1.58 -14.70
C PHE A 186 -10.90 1.48 -15.51
N LEU A 187 -10.98 1.54 -16.84
CA LEU A 187 -9.79 1.58 -17.70
C LEU A 187 -8.94 2.83 -17.45
N ASN A 188 -9.56 4.01 -17.31
CA ASN A 188 -8.85 5.25 -16.95
C ASN A 188 -8.23 5.15 -15.56
N LEU A 189 -8.93 4.56 -14.60
CA LEU A 189 -8.45 4.41 -13.23
C LEU A 189 -7.14 3.61 -13.16
N MET A 190 -7.03 2.53 -13.94
CA MET A 190 -5.81 1.72 -14.03
C MET A 190 -4.76 2.34 -14.96
N GLY A 191 -5.19 2.92 -16.08
CA GLY A 191 -4.29 3.40 -17.14
C GLY A 191 -3.68 4.79 -16.88
N LEU A 192 -4.36 5.67 -16.15
CA LEU A 192 -3.87 7.03 -15.87
C LEU A 192 -2.75 7.06 -14.82
N GLN A 193 -2.39 5.91 -14.23
CA GLN A 193 -1.34 5.85 -13.21
C GLN A 193 0.04 6.31 -13.72
N SER A 194 0.38 5.94 -14.95
CA SER A 194 1.61 6.38 -15.61
C SER A 194 1.55 7.87 -15.96
N VAL A 195 0.38 8.36 -16.36
CA VAL A 195 0.14 9.77 -16.66
C VAL A 195 0.30 10.62 -15.40
N PHE A 196 -0.25 10.20 -14.26
CA PHE A 196 -0.02 10.86 -12.98
C PHE A 196 1.43 10.76 -12.52
N GLY A 197 2.12 9.64 -12.79
CA GLY A 197 3.57 9.52 -12.58
C GLY A 197 4.37 10.58 -13.33
N PHE A 198 3.99 10.88 -14.57
CA PHE A 198 4.64 11.90 -15.37
C PHE A 198 4.30 13.33 -14.93
N ILE A 199 3.04 13.60 -14.60
CA ILE A 199 2.56 14.95 -14.25
C ILE A 199 2.97 15.35 -12.82
N LEU A 200 2.88 14.42 -11.87
CA LEU A 200 2.99 14.69 -10.42
C LEU A 200 4.27 14.09 -9.79
N GLY A 201 5.03 13.27 -10.52
CA GLY A 201 6.22 12.60 -10.02
C GLY A 201 5.97 11.26 -9.33
N SER A 202 7.04 10.67 -8.78
CA SER A 202 7.07 9.33 -8.18
C SER A 202 6.27 9.22 -6.88
N ASP A 203 6.13 10.31 -6.12
CA ASP A 203 5.40 10.34 -4.84
C ASP A 203 3.93 10.77 -5.00
N ASN A 204 3.31 10.42 -6.13
CA ASN A 204 1.91 10.77 -6.33
C ASN A 204 0.99 9.88 -5.48
N SER A 205 0.15 10.52 -4.68
CA SER A 205 -0.92 9.87 -3.90
C SER A 205 -2.10 9.40 -4.77
N ALA A 206 -2.08 9.69 -6.07
CA ALA A 206 -3.05 9.20 -7.04
C ALA A 206 -2.87 7.68 -7.31
N ASN A 207 -1.62 7.18 -7.34
CA ASN A 207 -1.27 5.78 -7.61
C ASN A 207 -1.40 4.83 -6.40
N GLN A 208 -1.56 5.35 -5.18
CA GLN A 208 -1.71 4.55 -3.96
C GLN A 208 -2.93 3.60 -3.99
N MET A 209 -3.84 3.81 -4.94
CA MET A 209 -5.01 2.98 -5.18
C MET A 209 -4.69 1.52 -5.57
N ALA A 210 -3.63 1.28 -6.35
CA ALA A 210 -3.19 -0.10 -6.65
C ALA A 210 -2.49 -0.76 -5.46
N GLN A 211 -1.75 0.03 -4.67
CA GLN A 211 -1.17 -0.43 -3.40
C GLN A 211 -2.25 -0.90 -2.42
N GLN A 212 -3.43 -0.29 -2.42
CA GLN A 212 -4.52 -0.68 -1.52
C GLN A 212 -5.20 -2.00 -1.91
N MET A 213 -5.31 -2.31 -3.20
CA MET A 213 -5.73 -3.66 -3.63
C MET A 213 -4.69 -4.74 -3.27
N GLY A 214 -3.43 -4.35 -3.08
CA GLY A 214 -2.39 -5.19 -2.48
C GLY A 214 -2.42 -5.25 -0.95
N MET A 215 -2.99 -4.25 -0.27
CA MET A 215 -3.18 -4.20 1.20
C MET A 215 -4.30 -5.11 1.71
N ALA A 216 -5.12 -5.69 0.81
CA ALA A 216 -6.01 -6.79 1.16
C ALA A 216 -5.23 -8.08 1.52
N ASN A 217 -3.91 -8.10 1.33
CA ASN A 217 -3.04 -9.18 1.79
C ASN A 217 -2.58 -8.92 3.25
N PRO A 218 -3.05 -9.70 4.24
CA PRO A 218 -2.73 -9.48 5.66
C PRO A 218 -1.24 -9.62 6.02
N ALA A 219 -0.38 -10.06 5.08
CA ALA A 219 1.06 -10.21 5.30
C ALA A 219 1.88 -8.91 5.17
N ALA A 220 1.33 -7.82 4.60
CA ALA A 220 2.06 -6.56 4.39
C ALA A 220 1.92 -5.55 5.54
N MET A 221 1.18 -5.89 6.60
CA MET A 221 0.90 -5.04 7.77
C MET A 221 1.95 -5.17 8.88
N VAL A 222 3.23 -5.35 8.54
CA VAL A 222 4.33 -5.23 9.50
C VAL A 222 4.69 -3.75 9.64
N ASN A 223 3.74 -2.94 10.11
CA ASN A 223 4.08 -1.67 10.74
C ASN A 223 4.00 -1.92 12.26
N PRO A 224 5.12 -2.08 12.98
CA PRO A 224 5.17 -2.50 14.40
C PRO A 224 4.54 -1.51 15.39
N LEU A 225 3.83 -0.48 14.91
CA LEU A 225 3.32 0.64 15.70
C LEU A 225 1.86 0.94 15.35
N GLN A 226 1.05 -0.11 15.15
CA GLN A 226 -0.39 0.05 14.97
C GLN A 226 -1.02 0.43 16.33
N PRO A 227 -1.76 1.56 16.43
CA PRO A 227 -2.34 2.01 17.70
C PRO A 227 -3.31 0.95 18.23
N GLY A 228 -2.95 0.32 19.35
CA GLY A 228 -3.70 -0.76 19.98
C GLY A 228 -2.91 -2.04 20.26
N GLN A 229 -1.65 -2.15 19.83
CA GLN A 229 -0.76 -3.23 20.29
C GLN A 229 -0.02 -2.82 21.56
N ASP A 230 -0.04 -3.67 22.57
CA ASP A 230 0.71 -3.48 23.81
C ASP A 230 2.21 -3.38 23.51
N PRO A 231 2.89 -2.26 23.85
CA PRO A 231 4.32 -2.10 23.58
C PRO A 231 5.15 -3.17 24.32
N ASP A 232 4.70 -3.61 25.50
CA ASP A 232 5.34 -4.68 26.27
C ASP A 232 5.28 -6.04 25.54
N LYS A 233 4.14 -6.38 24.92
CA LYS A 233 4.03 -7.61 24.11
C LYS A 233 4.90 -7.54 22.85
N LEU A 234 4.99 -6.37 22.22
CA LEU A 234 5.88 -6.17 21.07
C LEU A 234 7.35 -6.34 21.45
N TYR A 235 7.75 -5.83 22.62
CA TYR A 235 9.09 -6.04 23.14
C TYR A 235 9.39 -7.49 23.47
N LEU A 236 8.44 -8.20 24.08
CA LEU A 236 8.61 -9.62 24.37
C LEU A 236 8.71 -10.45 23.09
N ASN A 237 7.87 -10.18 22.09
CA ASN A 237 7.94 -10.85 20.80
C ASN A 237 9.28 -10.58 20.10
N GLU A 238 9.76 -9.32 20.12
CA GLU A 238 11.05 -9.01 19.51
C GLU A 238 12.22 -9.60 20.30
N ALA A 239 12.12 -9.73 21.62
CA ALA A 239 13.11 -10.44 22.43
C ALA A 239 13.18 -11.93 22.06
N GLU A 240 12.04 -12.59 21.91
CA GLU A 240 11.96 -13.98 21.43
C GLU A 240 12.56 -14.11 20.03
N ASN A 241 12.22 -13.22 19.10
CA ASN A 241 12.79 -13.22 17.75
C ASN A 241 14.32 -13.06 17.79
N LEU A 242 14.84 -12.13 18.60
CA LEU A 242 16.27 -11.91 18.75
C LEU A 242 16.99 -13.09 19.40
N GLU A 243 16.33 -13.84 20.29
CA GLU A 243 16.90 -15.03 20.92
C GLU A 243 17.13 -16.16 19.93
N VAL A 244 16.19 -16.36 19.00
CA VAL A 244 16.26 -17.38 17.94
C VAL A 244 17.30 -17.03 16.87
N MET A 245 17.72 -15.77 16.76
CA MET A 245 18.72 -15.35 15.77
C MET A 245 20.09 -15.99 16.02
N GLU A 246 20.59 -16.68 15.00
CA GLU A 246 21.96 -17.17 14.89
C GLU A 246 22.87 -16.13 14.24
N HIS A 247 24.13 -16.08 14.67
CA HIS A 247 25.13 -15.18 14.10
C HIS A 247 25.77 -15.82 12.85
N PHE A 248 25.78 -15.10 11.74
CA PHE A 248 26.54 -15.42 10.53
C PHE A 248 27.24 -14.15 10.07
N CYS A 249 28.56 -14.17 9.85
CA CYS A 249 29.30 -13.00 9.38
C CYS A 249 29.55 -13.11 7.87
N ILE A 250 29.16 -12.08 7.09
CA ILE A 250 29.47 -12.04 5.64
C ILE A 250 30.94 -11.66 5.40
N LEU A 251 31.66 -11.20 6.42
CA LEU A 251 33.10 -10.93 6.27
C LEU A 251 33.94 -12.22 6.33
N ASP A 252 33.40 -13.32 6.86
CA ASP A 252 34.12 -14.59 6.94
C ASP A 252 34.32 -15.18 5.55
N GLY A 253 35.58 -15.30 5.11
CA GLY A 253 35.93 -15.78 3.76
C GLY A 253 35.68 -14.75 2.66
N VAL A 254 35.60 -13.46 3.01
CA VAL A 254 35.43 -12.39 2.01
C VAL A 254 36.65 -12.28 1.10
N GLU A 255 37.86 -12.51 1.63
CA GLU A 255 39.10 -12.48 0.87
C GLU A 255 39.10 -13.55 -0.22
N GLU A 256 38.68 -14.77 0.11
CA GLU A 256 38.60 -15.87 -0.87
C GLU A 256 37.54 -15.61 -1.93
N ARG A 257 36.36 -15.09 -1.55
CA ARG A 257 35.30 -14.72 -2.50
C ARG A 257 35.71 -13.59 -3.44
N ILE A 258 36.41 -12.59 -2.92
CA ILE A 258 36.95 -11.49 -3.72
C ILE A 258 38.03 -12.04 -4.66
N LEU A 259 38.97 -12.83 -4.16
CA LEU A 259 40.01 -13.43 -4.98
C LEU A 259 39.44 -14.33 -6.08
N GLN A 260 38.38 -15.10 -5.82
CA GLN A 260 37.69 -15.89 -6.86
C GLN A 260 36.99 -15.04 -7.92
N ASN A 261 36.47 -13.87 -7.55
CA ASN A 261 35.84 -12.96 -8.50
C ASN A 261 36.88 -12.21 -9.38
N PHE A 262 38.09 -11.97 -8.85
CA PHE A 262 39.14 -11.23 -9.57
C PHE A 262 40.22 -12.11 -10.21
N ALA A 263 40.43 -13.33 -9.72
CA ALA A 263 41.28 -14.31 -10.37
C ALA A 263 40.42 -15.05 -11.42
N PRO A 264 40.64 -14.81 -12.73
CA PRO A 264 39.95 -15.58 -13.75
C PRO A 264 40.28 -17.06 -13.54
N ALA A 265 39.27 -17.91 -13.55
CA ALA A 265 39.45 -19.35 -13.53
C ALA A 265 40.39 -19.75 -14.68
N GLY A 266 41.64 -20.12 -14.36
CA GLY A 266 42.59 -20.75 -15.27
C GLY A 266 43.63 -19.82 -15.90
N ILE A 267 44.78 -19.68 -15.22
CA ILE A 267 46.05 -20.22 -15.73
C ILE A 267 46.63 -21.08 -14.61
#